data_AF-A0A9D7UJ18-F1
#
_entry.id   AF-A0A9D7UJ18-F1
#
_cell.length_a   1.000
_cell.length_b   1.000
_cell.length_c   1.000
_cell.angle_alpha   90.00
_cell.angle_beta   90.00
_cell.angle_gamma   90.00
#
_symmetry.space_group_name_H-M   'P 1'
#
loop_
_entity.id
_entity.type
_entity.pdbx_description
1 polymer ?
#
loop_
_entity_poly.entity_id
_entity_poly.type
_entity_poly.pdbx_seq_one_letter_code
_entity_poly.pdbx_strand_id
1 'polypeptide(L)' 'MGLTCNIDRRGRRLRGALGGLLILGSLGLAVGAWLTGRHAALGLPSGVLMVLGLFGIFEGLNGWCAVRAMGFKTPI' A
#
# COMPACT_ATOMS: atom_id res chain seq x y z
N MET A 1 16.69 15.26 -9.09
CA MET A 1 15.50 16.03 -8.67
C MET A 1 14.71 15.18 -7.69
N GLY A 2 14.44 15.66 -6.47
CA GLY A 2 13.63 14.93 -5.48
C GLY A 2 12.15 14.95 -5.82
N LEU A 3 11.38 13.98 -5.34
CA LEU A 3 9.92 13.98 -5.42
C LEU A 3 9.39 15.25 -4.72
N THR A 4 8.63 16.07 -5.43
CA THR A 4 8.00 17.26 -4.84
C THR A 4 6.85 16.81 -3.94
N CYS A 5 6.74 17.41 -2.75
CA CYS A 5 5.63 17.09 -1.86
C CYS A 5 4.30 17.51 -2.52
N ASN A 6 3.42 16.56 -2.80
CA ASN A 6 2.13 16.78 -3.48
C ASN A 6 0.93 16.38 -2.61
N ILE A 7 1.17 15.93 -1.38
CA ILE A 7 0.12 15.48 -0.45
C ILE A 7 0.15 16.23 0.88
N ASP A 8 -1.04 16.53 1.39
CA ASP A 8 -1.24 17.11 2.71
C ASP A 8 -0.86 16.15 3.83
N ARG A 9 -0.58 16.70 5.02
CA ARG A 9 -0.18 15.93 6.21
C ARG A 9 -1.23 14.88 6.60
N ARG A 10 -2.52 15.12 6.31
CA ARG A 10 -3.62 14.15 6.49
C ARG A 10 -3.57 13.03 5.46
N GLY A 11 -3.51 13.35 4.17
CA GLY A 11 -3.43 12.36 3.09
C GLY A 11 -2.19 11.47 3.24
N ARG A 12 -1.08 12.02 3.74
CA ARG A 12 0.13 11.30 4.08
C ARG A 12 -0.10 10.19 5.12
N ARG A 13 -0.76 10.53 6.24
CA ARG A 13 -1.08 9.59 7.32
C ARG A 13 -2.07 8.54 6.86
N LEU A 14 -3.10 8.94 6.11
CA LEU A 14 -4.12 8.04 5.62
C LEU A 14 -3.52 6.99 4.67
N ARG A 15 -2.68 7.42 3.72
CA ARG A 15 -2.00 6.49 2.79
C ARG A 15 -1.00 5.58 3.48
N GLY A 16 -0.22 6.11 4.43
CA GLY A 16 0.67 5.29 5.25
C GLY A 16 -0.09 4.25 6.07
N ALA A 17 -1.22 4.63 6.67
CA ALA A 17 -2.08 3.72 7.44
C ALA A 17 -2.73 2.65 6.55
N LEU A 18 -3.26 3.03 5.38
CA LEU A 18 -3.79 2.08 4.39
C LEU A 18 -2.71 1.12 3.91
N GLY A 19 -1.51 1.62 3.62
CA GLY A 19 -0.36 0.79 3.25
C GLY A 19 -0.02 -0.22 4.35
N GLY A 20 0.01 0.22 5.61
CA GLY A 20 0.19 -0.66 6.77
C GLY A 20 -0.90 -1.73 6.90
N LEU A 21 -2.17 -1.36 6.72
CA LEU A 21 -3.30 -2.31 6.75
C LEU A 21 -3.20 -3.35 5.62
N LEU A 22 -2.77 -2.96 4.42
CA LEU A 22 -2.55 -3.87 3.30
C LEU A 22 -1.41 -4.86 3.60
N ILE A 23 -0.32 -4.40 4.25
CA ILE A 23 0.75 -5.30 4.71
C ILE A 23 0.22 -6.29 5.75
N LEU A 24 -0.55 -5.84 6.73
CA LEU A 24 -1.16 -6.74 7.73
C LEU A 24 -2.08 -7.77 7.06
N GLY A 25 -2.89 -7.35 6.09
CA GLY A 25 -3.71 -8.26 5.28
C GLY A 25 -2.87 -9.25 4.48
N SER A 26 -1.75 -8.80 3.88
CA SER A 26 -0.82 -9.66 3.16
C SER A 26 -0.22 -10.75 4.06
N LEU A 27 0.12 -10.39 5.30
CA LEU A 27 0.67 -11.32 6.28
C LEU A 27 -0.39 -12.33 6.73
N GLY A 28 -1.62 -11.88 6.98
CA GLY A 28 -2.75 -12.76 7.28
C GLY A 28 -3.01 -13.79 6.17
N LEU A 29 -2.98 -13.34 4.90
CA LEU A 29 -3.12 -14.26 3.76
C LEU A 29 -1.93 -15.20 3.60
N ALA A 30 -0.70 -14.74 3.84
CA ALA A 30 0.48 -15.60 3.78
C ALA A 30 0.43 -16.70 4.86
N VAL A 31 0.03 -16.34 6.09
CA VAL A 31 -0.18 -17.31 7.18
C VAL A 31 -1.33 -18.27 6.82
N GLY A 32 -2.44 -17.76 6.30
CA GLY A 32 -3.57 -18.60 5.86
C GLY A 32 -3.18 -19.56 4.73
N ALA A 33 -2.36 -19.11 3.78
CA ALA A 33 -1.81 -19.96 2.72
C ALA A 33 -0.98 -21.11 3.30
N TRP A 34 -0.16 -20.82 4.32
CA TRP A 34 0.68 -21.80 4.98
C TRP A 34 -0.11 -22.82 5.79
N LEU A 35 -1.10 -22.37 6.57
CA LEU A 35 -1.94 -23.24 7.40
C LEU A 35 -2.86 -24.15 6.58
N THR A 36 -3.35 -23.68 5.42
CA THR A 36 -4.30 -24.43 4.60
C THR A 36 -3.65 -25.19 3.44
N GLY A 37 -2.35 -25.02 3.22
CA GLY A 37 -1.63 -25.55 2.05
C GLY A 37 -2.07 -24.94 0.70
N ARG A 38 -2.95 -23.92 0.71
CA ARG A 38 -3.52 -23.30 -0.50
C ARG A 38 -2.59 -22.23 -1.09
N HIS A 39 -1.33 -22.56 -1.26
CA HIS A 39 -0.28 -21.63 -1.73
C HIS A 39 -0.61 -21.02 -3.10
N ALA A 40 -1.14 -21.81 -4.04
CA ALA A 40 -1.49 -21.31 -5.36
C ALA A 40 -2.65 -20.30 -5.34
N ALA A 41 -3.63 -20.47 -4.44
CA ALA A 41 -4.80 -19.60 -4.37
C ALA A 41 -4.54 -18.34 -3.54
N LEU A 42 -3.72 -18.44 -2.49
CA LEU A 42 -3.51 -17.37 -1.50
C LEU A 42 -2.15 -16.68 -1.62
N GLY A 43 -1.16 -17.30 -2.29
CA GLY A 43 0.19 -16.76 -2.44
C GLY A 43 0.28 -15.58 -3.41
N LEU A 44 -0.43 -15.64 -4.54
CA LEU A 44 -0.47 -14.52 -5.49
C LEU A 44 -1.16 -13.27 -4.90
N PRO A 45 -2.36 -13.37 -4.30
CA PRO A 45 -2.99 -12.20 -3.68
C PRO A 45 -2.20 -11.67 -2.48
N SER A 46 -1.53 -12.52 -1.68
CA SER A 46 -0.68 -12.03 -0.58
C SER A 46 0.50 -11.21 -1.10
N GLY A 47 1.17 -11.66 -2.17
CA GLY A 47 2.25 -10.92 -2.81
C GLY A 47 1.81 -9.56 -3.35
N VAL A 48 0.66 -9.51 -4.03
CA VAL A 48 0.09 -8.26 -4.55
C VAL A 48 -0.23 -7.28 -3.42
N LEU A 49 -0.87 -7.76 -2.35
CA LEU A 49 -1.17 -6.94 -1.17
C LEU A 49 0.09 -6.39 -0.50
N MET A 50 1.16 -7.17 -0.43
CA MET A 50 2.44 -6.72 0.11
C MET A 50 3.03 -5.57 -0.72
N VAL A 51 3.07 -5.72 -2.05
CA VAL A 51 3.62 -4.68 -2.95
C VAL A 51 2.78 -3.39 -2.87
N LEU A 52 1.44 -3.51 -2.91
CA LEU A 52 0.56 -2.36 -2.78
C LEU A 52 0.69 -1.68 -1.41
N GLY A 53 0.85 -2.47 -0.35
CA GLY A 53 1.06 -1.96 1.01
C GLY A 53 2.36 -1.18 1.14
N LEU A 54 3.47 -1.74 0.64
CA LEU A 54 4.77 -1.07 0.60
C LEU A 54 4.72 0.22 -0.23
N PHE A 55 4.03 0.20 -1.37
CA PHE A 55 3.85 1.38 -2.20
C PHE A 55 3.07 2.48 -1.48
N GLY A 56 1.99 2.13 -0.78
CA GLY A 56 1.22 3.10 0.03
C GLY A 56 2.04 3.73 1.16
N ILE A 57 2.90 2.95 1.82
CA ILE A 57 3.84 3.47 2.83
C ILE A 57 4.88 4.37 2.18
N PHE A 58 5.45 3.98 1.04
CA PHE A 58 6.41 4.80 0.30
C PHE A 58 5.83 6.15 -0.11
N GLU A 59 4.61 6.17 -0.65
CA GLU A 59 3.89 7.41 -0.98
C GLU A 59 3.69 8.29 0.27
N GLY A 60 3.32 7.66 1.40
CA GLY A 60 3.20 8.34 2.70
C GLY A 60 4.54 8.90 3.20
N LEU A 61 5.64 8.16 3.15
CA LEU A 61 6.93 8.63 3.66
C LEU A 61 7.47 9.80 2.85
N ASN A 62 7.39 9.73 1.53
CA ASN A 62 7.87 10.79 0.64
C ASN A 62 6.91 11.99 0.56
N GLY A 63 5.66 11.84 1.02
CA GLY A 63 4.65 12.88 0.85
C GLY A 63 4.28 13.11 -0.61
N TRP A 64 4.35 12.04 -1.39
CA TRP A 64 4.16 12.09 -2.83
C TRP A 64 3.15 11.02 -3.21
N CYS A 65 2.13 11.40 -3.97
CA CYS A 65 1.13 10.48 -4.47
C CYS A 65 1.15 10.47 -6.00
N ALA A 66 1.35 9.29 -6.58
CA ALA A 66 1.38 9.05 -8.01
C ALA A 66 0.04 9.43 -8.65
N VAL A 67 -1.09 9.08 -8.02
CA VAL A 67 -2.44 9.37 -8.54
C VAL A 67 -2.67 10.87 -8.71
N ARG A 68 -2.25 11.66 -7.74
CA ARG A 68 -2.36 13.13 -7.80
C ARG A 68 -1.35 13.74 -8.78
N ALA A 69 -0.19 13.09 -8.97
CA ALA A 69 0.76 13.47 -10.02
C ALA A 69 0.27 13.15 -11.44
N MET A 70 -0.57 12.11 -11.60
CA MET A 70 -1.29 11.80 -12.84
C MET A 70 -2.47 12.75 -13.13
N GLY A 71 -2.72 13.75 -12.28
CA GLY A 71 -3.77 14.76 -12.47
C GLY A 71 -5.13 14.41 -11.88
N PHE A 72 -5.26 13.28 -11.17
CA PHE A 72 -6.50 12.93 -10.50
C PHE A 72 -6.68 13.76 -9.22
N LYS A 73 -7.82 14.45 -9.11
CA LYS A 73 -8.21 15.15 -7.88
C LYS A 73 -8.68 14.12 -6.85
N THR A 74 -7.82 13.80 -5.90
CA THR A 74 -8.24 13.09 -4.69
C THR A 74 -8.80 14.11 -3.68
N PRO A 75 -9.96 13.84 -3.04
CA PRO A 75 -10.57 14.76 -2.07
C PRO A 75 -9.78 14.88 -0.75
N ILE A 76 -8.68 14.12 -0.64
CA ILE A 76 -7.75 13.96 0.49
C ILE A 76 -6.32 14.16 -0.01
#